data_AF-A0A1I4YBV6-F1
#
_entry.id   AF-A0A1I4YBV6-F1
#
_cell.length_a   1.000
_cell.length_b   1.000
_cell.length_c   1.000
_cell.angle_alpha   90.00
_cell.angle_beta   90.00
_cell.angle_gamma   90.00
#
_symmetry.space_group_name_H-M   'P 1'
#
loop_
_entity.id
_entity.type
_entity.pdbx_description
1 polymer ?
#
loop_
_entity_poly.entity_id
_entity_poly.type
_entity_poly.pdbx_seq_one_letter_code
_entity_poly.pdbx_strand_id
1 'polypeptide(L)'
;MDFQDEIRVGQHTYGVKARGEPASEDQPAGVAVEFTGADADGRVVAEGNLLIAVDGLGDAGAFLTRTLDGLAALHAPWSNGRGRSRPRPPNAGRPWTDADGELLRERWLSALGESAARLAGELAEELGRTRAAVRAQLPRLGCDPDVPGRPLGQT
;
A
#
# COMPACT_ATOMS: atom_id res chain seq x y z
N MET A 1 25.11 -1.54 -5.34
CA MET A 1 23.98 -0.75 -4.80
C MET A 1 23.49 -1.49 -3.59
N ASP A 2 23.47 -0.84 -2.44
CA ASP A 2 23.01 -1.46 -1.20
C ASP A 2 21.66 -0.84 -0.83
N PHE A 3 20.67 -1.68 -0.57
CA PHE A 3 19.31 -1.29 -0.24
C PHE A 3 18.86 -2.05 1.01
N GLN A 4 18.17 -1.39 1.91
CA GLN A 4 17.57 -2.03 3.07
C GLN A 4 16.24 -1.37 3.36
N ASP A 5 15.23 -2.19 3.64
CA ASP A 5 13.91 -1.73 4.06
C ASP A 5 13.32 -2.69 5.10
N GLU A 6 12.48 -2.16 5.97
CA GLU A 6 11.78 -2.92 7.00
C GLU A 6 10.38 -2.35 7.20
N ILE A 7 9.39 -3.24 7.28
CA ILE A 7 8.00 -2.88 7.44
C ILE A 7 7.29 -3.78 8.45
N ARG A 8 6.47 -3.16 9.30
CA ARG A 8 5.52 -3.87 10.16
C ARG A 8 4.19 -4.07 9.44
N VAL A 9 3.73 -5.33 9.35
CA VAL A 9 2.41 -5.70 8.81
C VAL A 9 1.68 -6.56 9.84
N GLY A 10 0.71 -5.95 10.52
CA GLY A 10 -0.02 -6.61 11.61
C GLY A 10 0.92 -7.01 12.76
N GLN A 11 0.97 -8.30 13.07
CA GLN A 11 1.84 -8.87 14.11
C GLN A 11 3.21 -9.32 13.58
N HIS A 12 3.49 -9.13 12.29
CA HIS A 12 4.76 -9.56 11.70
C HIS A 12 5.60 -8.33 11.29
N THR A 13 6.90 -8.47 11.38
CA THR A 13 7.89 -7.54 10.85
C THR A 13 8.64 -8.23 9.73
N TYR A 14 8.68 -7.60 8.56
CA TYR A 14 9.39 -8.09 7.39
C TYR A 14 10.52 -7.14 7.05
N GLY A 15 11.68 -7.69 6.73
CA GLY A 15 12.88 -6.96 6.33
C GLY A 15 13.43 -7.49 5.03
N VAL A 16 14.04 -6.60 4.26
CA VAL A 16 14.78 -6.94 3.05
C VAL A 16 16.12 -6.21 3.07
N LYS A 17 17.18 -6.91 2.69
CA LYS A 17 18.49 -6.32 2.39
C LYS A 17 18.89 -6.76 1.00
N ALA A 18 19.27 -5.81 0.16
CA ALA A 18 19.77 -6.05 -1.18
C ALA A 18 21.19 -5.52 -1.30
N ARG A 19 22.08 -6.31 -1.88
CA ARG A 19 23.45 -5.92 -2.23
C ARG A 19 23.68 -6.21 -3.70
N GLY A 20 24.17 -5.22 -4.43
CA GLY A 20 24.59 -5.41 -5.81
C GLY A 20 25.88 -6.24 -5.88
N GLU A 21 25.87 -7.27 -6.70
CA GLU A 21 27.01 -8.09 -7.05
C GLU A 21 27.55 -7.65 -8.42
N PRO A 22 28.82 -7.24 -8.53
CA PRO A 22 29.40 -6.83 -9.80
C PRO A 22 29.50 -8.01 -10.77
N ALA A 23 29.52 -7.71 -12.07
CA ALA A 23 29.77 -8.74 -13.08
C ALA A 23 31.18 -9.34 -12.90
N SER A 24 31.30 -10.62 -13.23
CA SER A 24 32.57 -11.37 -13.32
C SER A 24 32.68 -12.02 -14.71
N GLU A 25 33.83 -12.59 -15.06
CA GLU A 25 34.02 -13.25 -16.38
C GLU A 25 32.96 -14.34 -16.65
N ASP A 26 32.49 -15.02 -15.61
CA ASP A 26 31.56 -16.15 -15.71
C ASP A 26 30.11 -15.79 -15.38
N GLN A 27 29.84 -14.60 -14.82
CA GLN A 27 28.49 -14.23 -14.35
C GLN A 27 28.16 -12.75 -14.60
N PRO A 28 26.95 -12.44 -15.12
CA PRO A 28 26.49 -11.07 -15.26
C PRO A 28 26.31 -10.41 -13.88
N ALA A 29 26.25 -9.07 -13.87
CA ALA A 29 25.96 -8.34 -12.64
C ALA A 29 24.61 -8.78 -12.04
N GLY A 30 24.58 -8.93 -10.72
CA GLY A 30 23.42 -9.41 -9.99
C GLY A 30 23.08 -8.56 -8.77
N VAL A 31 22.03 -8.96 -8.08
CA VAL A 31 21.63 -8.44 -6.77
C VAL A 31 21.36 -9.63 -5.87
N ALA A 32 22.12 -9.72 -4.79
CA ALA A 32 21.84 -10.62 -3.68
C ALA A 32 20.79 -9.97 -2.78
N VAL A 33 19.67 -10.64 -2.56
CA VAL A 33 18.55 -10.19 -1.73
C VAL A 33 18.37 -11.17 -0.57
N GLU A 34 18.50 -10.68 0.64
CA GLU A 34 18.15 -11.36 1.88
C GLU A 34 16.76 -10.88 2.32
N PHE A 35 15.86 -11.82 2.60
CA PHE A 35 14.51 -11.56 3.10
C PHE A 35 14.33 -12.23 4.46
N THR A 36 13.80 -11.48 5.42
CA THR A 36 13.54 -11.95 6.78
C THR A 36 12.14 -11.56 7.22
N GLY A 37 11.51 -12.40 8.02
CA GLY A 37 10.20 -12.14 8.62
C GLY A 37 10.12 -12.76 10.01
N ALA A 38 9.68 -11.98 10.99
CA ALA A 38 9.48 -12.43 12.36
C ALA A 38 8.08 -12.02 12.87
N ASP A 39 7.51 -12.81 13.77
CA ASP A 39 6.29 -12.45 14.51
C ASP A 39 6.57 -11.49 15.68
N ALA A 40 5.53 -11.13 16.43
CA ALA A 40 5.62 -10.19 17.55
C ALA A 40 6.47 -10.71 18.72
N ASP A 41 6.66 -12.02 18.83
CA ASP A 41 7.51 -12.66 19.82
C ASP A 41 8.96 -12.81 19.33
N GLY A 42 9.26 -12.33 18.11
CA GLY A 42 10.56 -12.44 17.48
C GLY A 42 10.84 -13.82 16.88
N ARG A 43 9.84 -14.69 16.76
CA ARG A 43 10.01 -15.98 16.10
C ARG A 43 10.08 -15.77 14.59
N VAL A 44 11.07 -16.39 13.94
CA VAL A 44 11.21 -16.34 12.49
C VAL A 44 10.05 -17.09 11.84
N VAL A 45 9.29 -16.39 11.00
CA VAL A 45 8.16 -16.92 10.22
C VAL A 45 8.45 -16.95 8.72
N ALA A 46 9.46 -16.21 8.27
CA ALA A 46 9.93 -16.24 6.90
C ALA A 46 11.41 -15.91 6.83
N GLU A 47 12.14 -16.61 5.97
CA GLU A 47 13.55 -16.33 5.71
C GLU A 47 13.88 -16.84 4.31
N GLY A 48 14.74 -16.12 3.58
CA GLY A 48 15.16 -16.55 2.27
C GLY A 48 16.24 -15.67 1.66
N ASN A 49 16.97 -16.23 0.71
CA ASN A 49 17.97 -15.52 -0.07
C ASN A 49 17.72 -15.74 -1.56
N LEU A 50 17.91 -14.69 -2.36
CA LEU A 50 17.76 -14.72 -3.81
C LEU A 50 18.99 -14.06 -4.44
N LEU A 51 19.54 -14.67 -5.49
CA LEU A 51 20.49 -14.01 -6.38
C LEU A 51 19.79 -13.80 -7.71
N ILE A 52 19.66 -12.54 -8.12
CA ILE A 52 18.90 -12.16 -9.31
C ILE A 52 19.79 -11.35 -10.23
N ALA A 53 19.90 -11.74 -11.50
CA ALA A 53 20.59 -10.93 -12.50
C ALA A 53 19.89 -9.56 -12.65
N VAL A 54 20.65 -8.49 -12.87
CA VAL A 54 20.10 -7.12 -12.89
C VAL A 54 19.01 -6.94 -13.96
N ASP A 55 19.17 -7.59 -15.10
CA ASP A 55 18.20 -7.60 -16.21
C ASP A 55 16.93 -8.39 -15.89
N GLY A 56 17.01 -9.37 -15.00
CA GLY A 56 15.89 -10.21 -14.56
C GLY A 56 15.10 -9.67 -13.36
N LEU A 57 15.50 -8.55 -12.75
CA LEU A 57 14.87 -8.02 -11.52
C LEU A 57 13.36 -7.76 -11.67
N GLY A 58 12.94 -7.18 -12.80
CA GLY A 58 11.53 -6.89 -13.05
C GLY A 58 10.68 -8.16 -13.18
N ASP A 59 11.16 -9.14 -13.95
CA ASP A 59 10.46 -10.41 -14.16
C ASP A 59 10.39 -11.26 -12.90
N ALA A 60 11.51 -11.32 -12.16
CA ALA A 60 11.57 -12.00 -10.87
C ALA A 60 10.61 -11.39 -9.86
N GLY A 61 10.56 -10.06 -9.74
CA GLY A 61 9.61 -9.37 -8.87
C GLY A 61 8.15 -9.66 -9.24
N ALA A 62 7.82 -9.62 -10.52
CA ALA A 62 6.48 -9.92 -11.02
C ALA A 62 6.09 -11.39 -10.76
N PHE A 63 7.01 -12.33 -10.94
CA PHE A 63 6.79 -13.74 -10.65
C PHE A 63 6.58 -14.01 -9.15
N LEU A 64 7.44 -13.45 -8.29
CA LEU A 64 7.33 -13.58 -6.83
C LEU A 64 6.02 -13.01 -6.33
N THR A 65 5.62 -11.83 -6.79
CA THR A 65 4.34 -11.20 -6.44
C THR A 65 3.17 -12.11 -6.81
N ARG A 66 3.09 -12.57 -8.07
CA ARG A 66 2.02 -13.46 -8.53
C ARG A 66 1.98 -14.78 -7.76
N THR A 67 3.14 -15.34 -7.44
CA THR A 67 3.25 -16.62 -6.73
C THR A 67 2.78 -16.48 -5.28
N LEU A 68 3.26 -15.46 -4.57
CA LEU A 68 2.86 -15.20 -3.18
C LEU A 68 1.38 -14.83 -3.10
N ASP A 69 0.86 -14.04 -4.03
CA ASP A 69 -0.58 -13.73 -4.11
C ASP A 69 -1.42 -15.00 -4.33
N GLY A 70 -0.99 -15.88 -5.24
CA GLY A 70 -1.64 -17.15 -5.51
C GLY A 70 -1.63 -18.08 -4.28
N LEU A 71 -0.49 -18.22 -3.61
CA LEU A 71 -0.36 -19.03 -2.40
C LEU A 71 -1.17 -18.46 -1.24
N ALA A 72 -1.18 -17.14 -1.06
CA ALA A 72 -2.00 -16.47 -0.06
C ALA A 72 -3.49 -16.72 -0.30
N ALA A 73 -3.94 -16.73 -1.55
CA ALA A 73 -5.32 -17.05 -1.90
C ALA A 73 -5.71 -18.50 -1.57
N LEU A 74 -4.77 -19.45 -1.64
CA LEU A 74 -4.99 -20.86 -1.30
C LEU A 74 -5.05 -21.12 0.20
N HIS A 75 -4.25 -20.39 0.99
CA HIS A 75 -4.14 -20.56 2.45
C HIS A 75 -5.04 -19.63 3.26
N ALA A 76 -5.71 -18.68 2.62
CA ALA A 76 -6.85 -18.04 3.24
C ALA A 76 -7.84 -19.15 3.65
N PRO A 77 -8.31 -19.20 4.91
CA PRO A 77 -9.50 -19.97 5.25
C PRO A 77 -10.55 -19.68 4.19
N TRP A 78 -11.43 -20.63 3.88
CA TRP A 78 -12.61 -20.39 3.06
C TRP A 78 -13.57 -19.37 3.74
N SER A 79 -13.08 -18.18 4.05
CA SER A 79 -13.85 -16.97 4.20
C SER A 79 -14.30 -16.61 2.80
N ASN A 80 -15.58 -16.85 2.53
CA ASN A 80 -16.26 -16.45 1.31
C ASN A 80 -15.74 -15.10 0.79
N GLY A 81 -15.01 -15.15 -0.33
CA GLY A 81 -14.76 -14.01 -1.21
C GLY A 81 -13.50 -13.19 -0.93
N ARG A 82 -12.41 -13.51 -1.62
CA ARG A 82 -11.49 -12.48 -2.14
C ARG A 82 -10.69 -12.92 -3.38
N GLY A 83 -11.35 -13.70 -4.24
CA GLY A 83 -11.07 -13.80 -5.69
C GLY A 83 -12.09 -13.00 -6.50
N ARG A 84 -12.55 -11.86 -6.00
CA ARG A 84 -13.24 -10.86 -6.80
C ARG A 84 -12.48 -9.57 -6.63
N SER A 85 -12.18 -8.91 -7.75
CA SER A 85 -12.12 -7.45 -7.84
C SER A 85 -12.90 -6.87 -6.66
N ARG A 86 -12.20 -6.26 -5.71
CA ARG A 86 -12.82 -5.62 -4.55
C ARG A 86 -14.01 -4.84 -5.12
N PRO A 87 -15.27 -5.15 -4.77
CA PRO A 87 -16.41 -4.62 -5.48
C PRO A 87 -16.18 -3.13 -5.64
N ARG A 88 -16.09 -2.70 -6.91
CA ARG A 88 -15.78 -1.32 -7.25
C ARG A 88 -16.67 -0.48 -6.35
N PRO A 89 -16.09 0.44 -5.53
CA PRO A 89 -16.90 1.23 -4.62
C PRO A 89 -18.13 1.77 -5.37
N PRO A 90 -19.33 1.77 -4.79
CA PRO A 90 -20.58 2.02 -5.51
C PRO A 90 -20.54 3.26 -6.42
N ASN A 91 -19.77 4.26 -6.00
CA ASN A 91 -19.60 5.53 -6.68
C ASN A 91 -18.22 5.70 -7.34
N ALA A 92 -17.36 4.69 -7.42
CA ALA A 92 -16.06 4.83 -8.09
C ALA A 92 -16.23 5.19 -9.58
N GLY A 93 -15.58 6.29 -10.00
CA GLY A 93 -15.66 6.86 -11.35
C GLY A 93 -17.00 7.53 -11.70
N ARG A 94 -17.96 7.62 -10.77
CA ARG A 94 -19.12 8.50 -10.95
C ARG A 94 -18.70 9.97 -10.71
N PRO A 95 -19.41 10.96 -11.27
CA PRO A 95 -19.21 12.37 -10.90
C PRO A 95 -19.42 12.57 -9.39
N TRP A 96 -18.74 13.56 -8.80
CA TRP A 96 -19.05 14.02 -7.45
C TRP A 96 -20.33 14.85 -7.48
N THR A 97 -21.26 14.58 -6.57
CA THR A 97 -22.45 15.42 -6.39
C THR A 97 -22.14 16.55 -5.42
N ASP A 98 -22.95 17.62 -5.45
CA ASP A 98 -22.79 18.72 -4.49
C ASP A 98 -23.01 18.25 -3.04
N ALA A 99 -23.93 17.30 -2.83
CA ALA A 99 -24.16 16.69 -1.53
C ALA A 99 -22.96 15.85 -1.03
N ASP A 100 -22.34 15.04 -1.91
CA ASP A 100 -21.11 14.31 -1.59
C ASP A 100 -19.97 15.29 -1.22
N GLY A 101 -19.88 16.40 -1.97
CA GLY A 101 -18.88 17.44 -1.77
C GLY A 101 -19.04 18.17 -0.44
N GLU A 102 -20.26 18.58 -0.10
CA GLU A 102 -20.52 19.30 1.16
C GLU A 102 -20.30 18.39 2.38
N LEU A 103 -20.79 17.15 2.35
CA LEU A 103 -20.53 16.16 3.40
C LEU A 103 -19.03 15.94 3.60
N LEU A 104 -18.29 15.76 2.50
CA LEU A 104 -16.83 15.61 2.55
C LEU A 104 -16.16 16.83 3.19
N ARG A 105 -16.53 18.04 2.76
CA ARG A 105 -15.98 19.30 3.26
C ARG A 105 -16.24 19.49 4.76
N GLU A 106 -17.50 19.32 5.18
CA GLU A 106 -17.92 19.48 6.57
C GLU A 106 -17.20 18.52 7.51
N ARG A 107 -17.18 17.23 7.15
CA ARG A 107 -16.53 16.19 7.96
C ARG A 107 -15.02 16.39 8.03
N TRP A 108 -14.40 16.75 6.91
CA TRP A 108 -12.96 17.01 6.88
C TRP A 108 -12.57 18.21 7.73
N LEU A 109 -13.30 19.33 7.65
CA LEU A 109 -12.99 20.54 8.42
C LEU A 109 -13.34 20.44 9.90
N SER A 110 -14.23 19.52 10.29
CA SER A 110 -14.60 19.32 11.70
C SER A 110 -13.63 18.41 12.45
N ALA A 111 -12.79 17.66 11.75
CA ALA A 111 -11.93 16.60 12.29
C ALA A 111 -10.52 17.11 12.69
N LEU A 112 -10.44 18.10 13.58
CA LEU A 112 -9.16 18.69 14.01
C LEU A 112 -8.27 17.68 14.76
N GLY A 113 -7.02 17.51 14.30
CA GLY A 113 -6.03 16.64 14.93
C GLY A 113 -6.19 15.15 14.63
N GLU A 114 -7.13 14.77 13.76
CA GLU A 114 -7.28 13.40 13.29
C GLU A 114 -6.22 13.03 12.24
N SER A 115 -5.94 11.73 12.11
CA SER A 115 -5.08 11.21 11.05
C SER A 115 -5.76 11.33 9.69
N ALA A 116 -5.12 12.04 8.75
CA ALA A 116 -5.60 12.21 7.38
C ALA A 116 -5.86 10.87 6.68
N ALA A 117 -4.99 9.88 6.89
CA ALA A 117 -5.10 8.56 6.28
C ALA A 117 -6.30 7.77 6.83
N ARG A 118 -6.57 7.89 8.14
CA ARG A 118 -7.74 7.25 8.78
C ARG A 118 -9.04 7.87 8.27
N LEU A 119 -9.14 9.20 8.36
CA LEU A 119 -10.36 9.92 7.99
C LEU A 119 -10.68 9.78 6.50
N ALA A 120 -9.68 9.84 5.61
CA ALA A 120 -9.88 9.60 4.18
C ALA A 120 -10.34 8.15 3.89
N GLY A 121 -9.98 7.20 4.75
CA GLY A 121 -10.49 5.82 4.72
C GLY A 121 -11.97 5.72 5.06
N GLU A 122 -12.37 6.32 6.17
CA GLU A 122 -13.76 6.33 6.65
C GLU A 122 -14.69 7.03 5.65
N LEU A 123 -14.29 8.21 5.16
CA LEU A 123 -15.06 8.95 4.16
C LEU A 123 -15.12 8.23 2.82
N ALA A 124 -14.07 7.49 2.44
CA ALA A 124 -14.12 6.68 1.22
C ALA A 124 -15.12 5.52 1.35
N GLU A 125 -15.23 4.91 2.53
CA GLU A 125 -16.22 3.86 2.78
C GLU A 125 -17.64 4.43 2.81
N GLU A 126 -17.85 5.54 3.52
CA GLU A 126 -19.15 6.23 3.64
C GLU A 126 -19.68 6.71 2.28
N LEU A 127 -18.83 7.36 1.48
CA LEU A 127 -19.21 7.91 0.17
C LEU A 127 -19.18 6.86 -0.95
N GLY A 128 -18.79 5.62 -0.65
CA GLY A 128 -18.59 4.58 -1.65
C GLY A 128 -17.57 4.97 -2.72
N ARG A 129 -16.46 5.61 -2.32
CA ARG A 129 -15.35 6.09 -3.16
C ARG A 129 -14.05 5.37 -2.82
N THR A 130 -12.97 5.72 -3.53
CA THR A 130 -11.61 5.30 -3.15
C THR A 130 -10.94 6.39 -2.30
N ARG A 131 -10.00 6.02 -1.43
CA ARG A 131 -9.19 6.98 -0.65
C ARG A 131 -8.51 8.02 -1.53
N ALA A 132 -8.00 7.59 -2.68
CA ALA A 132 -7.38 8.47 -3.67
C ALA A 132 -8.38 9.47 -4.27
N ALA A 133 -9.61 9.04 -4.56
CA ALA A 133 -10.64 9.94 -5.07
C ALA A 133 -11.06 10.98 -4.03
N VAL A 134 -11.19 10.57 -2.75
CA VAL A 134 -11.45 11.49 -1.63
C VAL A 134 -10.32 12.53 -1.52
N ARG A 135 -9.06 12.09 -1.42
CA ARG A 135 -7.89 12.98 -1.33
C ARG A 135 -7.81 13.95 -2.52
N ALA A 136 -8.07 13.48 -3.74
CA ALA A 136 -8.06 14.31 -4.93
C ALA A 136 -9.21 15.33 -4.99
N GLN A 137 -10.28 15.10 -4.24
CA GLN A 137 -11.44 16.00 -4.21
C GLN A 137 -11.27 17.15 -3.20
N LEU A 138 -10.56 16.92 -2.09
CA LEU A 138 -10.37 17.91 -1.03
C LEU A 138 -9.84 19.27 -1.52
N PRO A 139 -8.81 19.36 -2.39
CA PRO A 139 -8.37 20.66 -2.89
C PRO A 139 -9.42 21.41 -3.70
N ARG A 140 -10.30 20.68 -4.43
CA ARG A 140 -11.41 21.28 -5.18
C ARG A 140 -12.49 21.87 -4.27
N LEU A 141 -12.56 21.38 -3.03
CA LEU A 141 -13.46 21.86 -1.98
C LEU A 141 -12.78 22.89 -1.06
N GLY A 142 -11.56 23.32 -1.39
CA GLY A 142 -10.79 24.27 -0.58
C GLY A 142 -10.30 23.69 0.74
N CYS A 143 -10.08 22.37 0.83
CA CYS A 143 -9.55 21.69 2.01
C CYS A 143 -8.11 21.20 1.77
N ASP A 144 -7.26 21.28 2.80
CA ASP A 144 -5.92 20.69 2.77
C ASP A 144 -6.04 19.15 2.78
N PRO A 145 -5.52 18.43 1.76
CA PRO A 145 -5.66 16.98 1.66
C PRO A 145 -4.82 16.18 2.67
N ASP A 146 -3.86 16.82 3.32
CA ASP A 146 -2.91 16.20 4.24
C ASP A 146 -3.17 16.56 5.70
N VAL A 147 -3.96 17.59 5.97
CA VAL A 147 -4.28 18.05 7.32
C VAL A 147 -5.80 18.20 7.51
N PRO A 148 -6.48 17.22 8.15
CA PRO A 148 -7.86 17.35 8.60
C PRO A 148 -8.06 18.60 9.46
N GLY A 149 -9.20 19.27 9.26
CA GLY A 149 -9.53 20.51 9.93
C GLY A 149 -8.94 21.78 9.31
N ARG A 150 -8.08 21.66 8.28
CA ARG A 150 -7.40 22.80 7.67
C ARG A 150 -7.99 23.14 6.28
N PRO A 151 -8.38 24.41 6.04
CA PRO A 151 -8.70 24.89 4.70
C PRO A 151 -7.42 25.10 3.87
N LEU A 152 -7.52 24.84 2.57
CA LEU A 152 -6.43 25.04 1.62
C LEU A 152 -6.09 26.54 1.53
N GLY A 153 -4.81 26.88 1.62
CA GLY A 153 -4.31 28.26 1.48
C GLY A 153 -4.11 29.03 2.78
N GLN A 154 -4.41 28.45 3.94
CA GLN A 154 -3.89 28.96 5.22
C GLN A 154 -2.57 28.24 5.52
N THR A 155 -1.46 28.88 5.16
CA THR A 155 -0.11 28.43 5.55
C THR A 155 0.25 29.05 6.89
#